data_AF-A0A7X6CYS6-F1
#
_entry.id   AF-A0A7X6CYS6-F1
#
_cell.length_a   1.000
_cell.length_b   1.000
_cell.length_c   1.000
_cell.angle_alpha   90.00
_cell.angle_beta   90.00
_cell.angle_gamma   90.00
#
_symmetry.space_group_name_H-M   'P 1'
#
loop_
_entity.id
_entity.type
_entity.pdbx_description
1 polymer ?
#
loop_
_entity_poly.entity_id
_entity_poly.type
_entity_poly.pdbx_seq_one_letter_code
_entity_poly.pdbx_strand_id
1 'polypeptide(L)'
;MMLLDIVLVVLALSMAVAIGRMAYGPTKADRVVAVEFGFVISVAAIALVAVRSDSPSLFDLVLVMTLVGFLTTMSLAHLVERRP
;
A
#
# COMPACT_ATOMS: atom_id res chain seq x y z
N MET A 1 -7.98 -6.86 -20.61
CA MET A 1 -9.07 -6.72 -19.62
C MET A 1 -9.03 -7.84 -18.58
N MET A 2 -9.20 -9.11 -18.97
CA MET A 2 -9.15 -10.26 -18.04
C MET A 2 -7.90 -10.31 -17.13
N LEU A 3 -6.72 -9.97 -17.64
CA LEU A 3 -5.49 -9.91 -16.83
C LEU A 3 -5.59 -8.87 -15.69
N LEU A 4 -6.13 -7.67 -15.98
CA LEU A 4 -6.25 -6.61 -14.99
C LEU A 4 -7.24 -7.00 -13.87
N ASP A 5 -8.32 -7.68 -14.23
CA ASP A 5 -9.30 -8.20 -13.26
C ASP A 5 -8.67 -9.23 -12.34
N ILE A 6 -7.86 -10.16 -12.88
CA ILE A 6 -7.12 -11.15 -12.07
C ILE A 6 -6.17 -10.45 -11.09
N VAL A 7 -5.40 -9.47 -11.56
CA VAL A 7 -4.46 -8.74 -10.69
C VAL A 7 -5.21 -7.97 -9.62
N LEU A 8 -6.34 -7.32 -9.93
CA LEU A 8 -7.17 -6.65 -8.93
C LEU A 8 -7.71 -7.62 -7.87
N VAL A 9 -8.13 -8.83 -8.26
CA VAL A 9 -8.55 -9.86 -7.30
C VAL A 9 -7.38 -10.28 -6.40
N VAL A 10 -6.19 -10.48 -6.96
CA VAL A 10 -4.98 -10.81 -6.18
C VAL A 10 -4.61 -9.69 -5.20
N LEU A 11 -4.71 -8.42 -5.63
CA LEU A 11 -4.49 -7.27 -4.76
C LEU A 11 -5.54 -7.19 -3.65
N ALA A 12 -6.80 -7.48 -3.94
CA ALA A 12 -7.87 -7.53 -2.93
C ALA A 12 -7.62 -8.63 -1.89
N LEU A 13 -7.17 -9.81 -2.32
CA LEU A 13 -6.77 -10.89 -1.41
C LEU A 13 -5.56 -10.52 -0.56
N SER A 14 -4.55 -9.89 -1.18
CA SER A 14 -3.36 -9.37 -0.48
C SER A 14 -3.75 -8.32 0.55
N MET A 15 -4.72 -7.45 0.24
CA MET A 15 -5.24 -6.45 1.17
C MET A 15 -5.95 -7.12 2.36
N ALA A 16 -6.74 -8.16 2.13
CA ALA A 16 -7.38 -8.91 3.22
C ALA A 16 -6.34 -9.53 4.16
N VAL A 17 -5.24 -10.07 3.63
CA VAL A 17 -4.11 -10.58 4.42
C VAL A 17 -3.43 -9.44 5.21
N ALA A 18 -3.21 -8.29 4.58
CA ALA A 18 -2.62 -7.10 5.23
C ALA A 18 -3.48 -6.62 6.40
N ILE A 19 -4.80 -6.50 6.20
CA ILE A 19 -5.77 -6.15 7.25
C ILE A 19 -5.75 -7.18 8.38
N GLY A 20 -5.74 -8.48 8.04
CA GLY A 20 -5.61 -9.55 9.03
C GLY A 20 -4.34 -9.43 9.87
N ARG A 21 -3.20 -9.13 9.23
CA ARG A 21 -1.92 -8.93 9.93
C ARG A 21 -1.88 -7.65 10.76
N MET A 22 -2.54 -6.58 10.30
CA MET A 22 -2.69 -5.34 11.05
C MET A 22 -3.49 -5.56 12.35
N ALA A 23 -4.57 -6.35 12.29
CA ALA A 23 -5.43 -6.63 13.44
C ALA A 23 -4.79 -7.62 14.43
N TYR A 24 -4.25 -8.73 13.92
CA TYR A 24 -3.79 -9.87 14.74
C TYR A 24 -2.26 -10.03 14.80
N GLY A 25 -1.49 -9.07 14.31
CA GLY A 25 -0.03 -9.12 14.32
C GLY A 25 0.54 -9.27 15.74
N PRO A 26 1.51 -10.18 15.96
CA PRO A 26 2.05 -10.50 17.29
C PRO A 26 2.89 -9.37 17.87
N THR A 27 3.65 -8.65 17.03
CA THR A 27 4.47 -7.52 17.46
C THR A 27 3.87 -6.19 16.98
N LYS A 28 4.23 -5.09 17.64
CA LYS A 28 3.87 -3.74 17.16
C LYS A 28 4.48 -3.45 15.79
N ALA A 29 5.70 -3.94 15.55
CA ALA A 29 6.39 -3.78 14.26
C ALA A 29 5.63 -4.48 13.13
N ASP A 30 5.14 -5.71 13.36
CA ASP A 30 4.36 -6.47 12.36
C ASP A 30 3.10 -5.72 11.93
N ARG A 31 2.41 -5.07 12.87
CA ARG A 31 1.21 -4.30 12.58
C ARG A 31 1.52 -3.05 11.78
N VAL A 32 2.62 -2.36 12.10
CA VAL A 32 3.08 -1.17 11.35
C VAL A 32 3.47 -1.55 9.93
N VAL A 33 4.22 -2.63 9.75
CA VAL A 33 4.60 -3.13 8.42
C VAL A 33 3.37 -3.58 7.63
N ALA A 34 2.37 -4.18 8.26
CA ALA A 34 1.12 -4.55 7.60
C ALA A 34 0.33 -3.32 7.08
N VAL A 35 0.34 -2.21 7.82
CA VAL A 35 -0.26 -0.94 7.36
C VAL A 35 0.48 -0.40 6.14
N GLU A 36 1.81 -0.37 6.17
CA GLU A 36 2.61 0.10 5.03
C GLU A 36 2.40 -0.79 3.79
N PHE A 37 2.34 -2.11 3.99
CA PHE A 37 2.05 -3.04 2.91
C PHE A 37 0.65 -2.80 2.31
N GLY A 38 -0.36 -2.55 3.15
CA GLY A 38 -1.70 -2.16 2.69
C GLY A 38 -1.71 -0.85 1.89
N PHE A 39 -0.88 0.13 2.28
CA PHE A 39 -0.71 1.36 1.53
C PHE A 39 -0.15 1.09 0.12
N VAL A 40 0.92 0.29 0.01
CA VAL A 40 1.51 -0.09 -1.29
C VAL A 40 0.51 -0.84 -2.18
N ILE A 41 -0.29 -1.75 -1.61
CA ILE A 41 -1.36 -2.44 -2.36
C ILE A 41 -2.38 -1.43 -2.90
N SER A 42 -2.74 -0.42 -2.11
CA SER A 42 -3.70 0.61 -2.52
C SER A 42 -3.15 1.43 -3.70
N VAL A 43 -1.87 1.81 -3.65
CA VAL A 43 -1.19 2.49 -4.77
C VAL A 43 -1.21 1.63 -6.03
N ALA A 44 -0.88 0.34 -5.90
CA ALA A 44 -0.92 -0.59 -7.03
C ALA A 44 -2.32 -0.74 -7.62
N ALA A 45 -3.35 -0.84 -6.77
CA ALA A 45 -4.74 -0.93 -7.23
C ALA A 45 -5.16 0.33 -8.00
N ILE A 46 -4.81 1.52 -7.51
CA ILE A 46 -5.11 2.80 -8.18
C ILE A 46 -4.36 2.89 -9.52
N ALA A 47 -3.11 2.45 -9.60
CA ALA A 47 -2.36 2.40 -10.85
C ALA A 47 -3.02 1.47 -11.88
N LEU A 48 -3.54 0.32 -11.46
CA LEU A 48 -4.29 -0.57 -12.33
C LEU A 48 -5.61 0.03 -12.80
N VAL A 49 -6.30 0.75 -11.93
CA VAL A 49 -7.52 1.50 -12.29
C VAL A 49 -7.17 2.58 -13.31
N ALA A 50 -6.07 3.32 -13.14
CA ALA A 50 -5.58 4.32 -14.09
C ALA A 50 -5.42 3.75 -15.50
N VAL A 51 -4.78 2.58 -15.61
CA VAL A 51 -4.61 1.85 -16.87
C VAL A 51 -5.96 1.40 -17.43
N ARG A 52 -6.87 0.88 -16.59
CA ARG A 52 -8.17 0.38 -17.04
C ARG A 52 -9.08 1.49 -17.55
N SER A 53 -9.09 2.64 -16.88
CA SER A 53 -9.94 3.79 -17.21
C SER A 53 -9.33 4.73 -18.26
N ASP A 54 -8.11 4.45 -18.72
CA ASP A 54 -7.32 5.31 -19.61
C ASP A 54 -7.30 6.77 -19.12
N SER A 55 -7.06 6.93 -17.81
CA SER A 55 -7.15 8.22 -17.11
C SER A 55 -5.77 8.63 -16.59
N PRO A 56 -5.03 9.47 -17.34
CA PRO A 56 -3.66 9.86 -16.96
C PRO A 56 -3.58 10.59 -15.62
N SER A 57 -4.63 11.31 -15.22
CA SER A 57 -4.68 12.05 -13.95
C SER A 57 -4.58 11.15 -12.71
N LEU A 58 -4.93 9.86 -12.82
CA LEU A 58 -4.74 8.92 -11.73
C LEU A 58 -3.26 8.56 -11.52
N PHE A 59 -2.39 8.73 -12.53
CA PHE A 59 -0.95 8.55 -12.34
C PHE A 59 -0.31 9.67 -11.51
N ASP A 60 -0.86 10.90 -11.57
CA ASP A 60 -0.42 11.98 -10.68
C ASP A 60 -0.71 11.62 -9.22
N LEU A 61 -1.88 11.01 -8.96
CA LEU A 61 -2.24 10.49 -7.64
C LEU A 61 -1.29 9.36 -7.21
N VAL A 62 -0.99 8.39 -8.08
CA VAL A 62 -0.04 7.31 -7.80
C VAL A 62 1.34 7.86 -7.45
N LEU A 63 1.83 8.85 -8.20
CA LEU A 63 3.11 9.50 -7.95
C LEU A 63 3.15 10.15 -6.57
N VAL A 64 2.14 10.99 -6.25
CA VAL A 64 2.05 11.66 -4.96
C VAL A 64 1.92 10.65 -3.82
N MET A 65 1.06 9.64 -3.95
CA MET A 65 0.90 8.61 -2.94
C MET A 65 2.20 7.84 -2.70
N THR A 66 2.93 7.48 -3.75
CA THR A 66 4.20 6.75 -3.61
C THR A 66 5.24 7.58 -2.85
N LEU A 67 5.35 8.88 -3.16
CA LEU A 67 6.25 9.79 -2.44
C LEU A 67 5.83 9.96 -0.98
N VAL A 68 4.53 10.12 -0.72
CA VAL A 68 4.01 10.26 0.65
C VAL A 68 4.24 8.99 1.46
N GLY A 69 3.95 7.80 0.91
CA GLY A 69 4.18 6.52 1.60
C GLY A 69 5.65 6.30 1.93
N PHE A 70 6.55 6.63 0.99
CA PHE A 70 7.98 6.59 1.26
C PHE A 70 8.40 7.51 2.42
N LEU A 71 7.90 8.76 2.44
CA LEU A 71 8.14 9.70 3.52
C LEU A 71 7.57 9.20 4.86
N THR A 72 6.38 8.58 4.85
CA THR A 72 5.78 7.96 6.04
C THR A 72 6.68 6.86 6.59
N THR A 73 7.18 5.97 5.73
CA THR A 73 8.10 4.89 6.12
C THR A 73 9.40 5.45 6.72
N MET A 74 10.01 6.43 6.06
CA MET A 74 11.22 7.11 6.57
C MET A 74 10.99 7.80 7.92
N SER A 75 9.85 8.49 8.07
CA SER A 75 9.49 9.15 9.32
C SER A 75 9.33 8.16 10.47
N LEU A 76 8.72 7.00 10.21
CA LEU A 76 8.57 5.91 11.18
C LEU A 76 9.92 5.30 11.57
N ALA A 77 10.81 5.07 10.60
CA ALA A 77 12.16 4.57 10.87
C ALA A 77 12.93 5.53 11.78
N HIS A 78 12.91 6.82 11.44
CA HIS A 78 13.56 7.87 12.24
C HIS A 78 12.97 8.01 13.65
N LEU A 79 11.65 7.83 13.79
CA LEU A 79 10.98 7.85 15.09
C LEU A 79 11.40 6.66 15.97
N VAL A 80 11.61 5.49 15.37
CA VAL A 80 12.08 4.29 16.09
C VAL A 80 13.54 4.46 16.52
N GLU A 81 14.40 5.00 15.65
CA GLU A 81 15.82 5.25 15.94
C GLU A 81 16.05 6.27 17.07
N ARG A 82 15.16 7.26 17.21
CA ARG A 82 15.26 8.32 18.24
C ARG A 82 14.78 7.90 19.63
N ARG A 83 14.30 6.68 19.82
CA ARG A 83 13.94 6.18 21.16
C ARG A 83 15.20 5.54 21.78
N PRO A 84 15.68 6.05 22.93
CA PRO A 84 16.87 5.52 23.59
C PRO A 84 16.69 4.07 24.05
#